data_AF-A0A142X2Z4-F1
#
_entry.id   AF-A0A142X2Z4-F1
#
_cell.length_a   1.000
_cell.length_b   1.000
_cell.length_c   1.000
_cell.angle_alpha   90.00
_cell.angle_beta   90.00
_cell.angle_gamma   90.00
#
_symmetry.space_group_name_H-M   'P 1'
#
loop_
_entity.id
_entity.type
_entity.pdbx_description
1 polymer ?
#
loop_
_entity_poly.entity_id
_entity_poly.type
_entity_poly.pdbx_seq_one_letter_code
_entity_poly.pdbx_strand_id
1 'polypeptide(L)'
;MSQLYRNFGIQFRYPEKWTLNEEEGDEEQVTITVMRDPACFWSLTLLAERPAPEEVLDEALDAYQEEYPDVEVREVKATIARRPAVAIDVDFFCMELCNTAHLRAFQSEQHTLFVMYQVTDHEEGETYPEFDEITKSLEVDLPA
;
A
#
# COMPACT_ATOMS: atom_id res chain seq x y z
N MET A 1 13.34 17.00 -0.50
CA MET A 1 12.32 17.67 0.34
C MET A 1 11.08 16.80 0.32
N SER A 2 10.42 16.63 1.45
CA SER A 2 9.20 15.83 1.58
C SER A 2 8.03 16.71 2.04
N GLN A 3 6.83 16.35 1.59
CA GLN A 3 5.57 16.95 2.02
C GLN A 3 4.93 16.07 3.11
N LEU A 4 4.06 16.65 3.94
CA LEU A 4 3.29 15.94 4.96
C LEU A 4 1.83 15.88 4.51
N TYR A 5 1.31 14.68 4.34
CA TYR A 5 -0.12 14.42 4.25
C TYR A 5 -0.70 14.23 5.64
N ARG A 6 -1.86 14.83 5.94
CA ARG A 6 -2.60 14.61 7.19
C ARG A 6 -4.09 14.81 6.97
N ASN A 7 -4.83 13.72 7.00
CA ASN A 7 -6.29 13.67 6.90
C ASN A 7 -6.80 12.33 7.45
N PHE A 8 -8.11 12.14 7.62
CA PHE A 8 -8.74 10.84 7.97
C PHE A 8 -8.13 10.11 9.20
N GLY A 9 -7.59 10.85 10.18
CA GLY A 9 -6.94 10.27 11.35
C GLY A 9 -5.56 9.65 11.08
N ILE A 10 -5.00 9.87 9.89
CA ILE A 10 -3.67 9.39 9.48
C ILE A 10 -2.74 10.54 9.11
N GLN A 11 -1.43 10.27 9.13
CA GLN A 11 -0.44 11.14 8.48
C GLN A 11 0.71 10.32 7.93
N PHE A 12 1.32 10.80 6.85
CA PHE A 12 2.56 10.26 6.31
C PHE A 12 3.31 11.33 5.51
N ARG A 13 4.59 11.10 5.25
CA ARG A 13 5.43 11.96 4.41
C ARG A 13 5.64 11.32 3.06
N TYR A 14 5.69 12.16 2.02
CA TYR A 14 5.96 11.72 0.66
C TYR A 14 6.86 12.71 -0.09
N PRO A 15 7.55 12.29 -1.17
CA PRO A 15 8.43 13.18 -1.92
C PRO A 15 7.66 14.35 -2.55
N GLU A 16 8.19 15.57 -2.43
CA GLU A 16 7.48 16.79 -2.90
C GLU A 16 7.19 16.80 -4.41
N LYS A 17 8.01 16.08 -5.18
CA LYS A 17 7.87 16.00 -6.65
C LYS A 17 6.78 15.02 -7.10
N TRP A 18 6.24 14.22 -6.20
CA TRP A 18 5.23 13.22 -6.51
C TRP A 18 3.84 13.83 -6.40
N THR A 19 2.90 13.23 -7.12
CA THR A 19 1.49 13.65 -7.11
C THR A 19 0.74 12.81 -6.09
N LEU A 20 -0.11 13.45 -5.29
CA LEU A 20 -1.03 12.78 -4.38
C LEU A 20 -2.46 12.95 -4.91
N ASN A 21 -3.21 11.85 -4.95
CA ASN A 21 -4.62 11.81 -5.29
C ASN A 21 -5.41 11.16 -4.15
N GLU A 22 -6.59 11.70 -3.87
CA GLU A 22 -7.53 11.21 -2.86
C GLU A 22 -8.82 10.85 -3.58
N GLU A 23 -9.23 9.60 -3.47
CA GLU A 23 -10.45 9.07 -4.08
C GLU A 23 -11.34 8.49 -2.99
N GLU A 24 -12.51 9.10 -2.81
CA GLU A 24 -13.57 8.56 -1.96
C GLU A 24 -14.33 7.50 -2.77
N GLY A 25 -14.29 6.26 -2.28
CA GLY A 25 -14.99 5.12 -2.87
C GLY A 25 -16.40 4.97 -2.30
N ASP A 26 -17.01 3.83 -2.60
CA ASP A 26 -18.26 3.41 -1.96
C ASP A 26 -18.01 2.98 -0.50
N GLU A 27 -19.07 2.88 0.31
CA GLU A 27 -19.00 2.30 1.68
C GLU A 27 -18.01 3.00 2.65
N GLU A 28 -17.85 4.32 2.52
CA GLU A 28 -16.93 5.11 3.36
C GLU A 28 -15.45 4.67 3.22
N GLN A 29 -15.10 4.05 2.09
CA GLN A 29 -13.73 3.77 1.71
C GLN A 29 -13.03 5.03 1.20
N VAL A 30 -11.78 5.22 1.58
CA VAL A 30 -10.92 6.27 1.01
C VAL A 30 -9.62 5.65 0.53
N THR A 31 -9.24 5.93 -0.72
CA THR A 31 -7.96 5.52 -1.28
C THR A 31 -7.10 6.76 -1.54
N ILE A 32 -5.90 6.77 -0.95
CA ILE A 32 -4.89 7.78 -1.14
C ILE A 32 -3.76 7.18 -1.97
N THR A 33 -3.49 7.75 -3.14
CA THR A 33 -2.44 7.29 -4.04
C THR A 33 -1.37 8.36 -4.18
N VAL A 34 -0.12 7.99 -3.93
CA VAL A 34 1.06 8.83 -4.17
C VAL A 34 1.83 8.23 -5.32
N MET A 35 2.05 8.98 -6.39
CA MET A 35 2.67 8.46 -7.60
C MET A 35 3.69 9.41 -8.21
N ARG A 36 4.77 8.84 -8.72
CA ARG A 36 5.75 9.54 -9.57
C ARG A 36 5.28 9.55 -11.03
N ASP A 37 4.77 8.41 -11.48
CA ASP A 37 4.25 8.13 -12.81
C ASP A 37 3.24 6.96 -12.72
N PRO A 38 2.47 6.64 -13.78
CA PRO A 38 1.44 5.60 -13.72
C PRO A 38 1.93 4.18 -13.35
N ALA A 39 3.22 3.88 -13.50
CA ALA A 39 3.78 2.57 -13.16
C ALA A 39 4.44 2.57 -11.77
N CYS A 40 4.70 3.73 -11.19
CA CYS A 40 5.41 3.94 -9.93
C CYS A 40 4.50 4.66 -8.93
N PHE A 41 3.80 3.87 -8.10
CA PHE A 41 2.87 4.39 -7.11
C PHE A 41 2.87 3.59 -5.81
N TRP A 42 2.45 4.29 -4.76
CA TRP A 42 2.11 3.78 -3.45
C TRP A 42 0.68 4.16 -3.15
N SER A 43 -0.14 3.21 -2.72
CA SER A 43 -1.52 3.43 -2.34
C SER A 43 -1.76 3.01 -0.89
N LEU A 44 -2.63 3.77 -0.25
CA LEU A 44 -3.20 3.47 1.04
C LEU A 44 -4.72 3.55 0.96
N THR A 45 -5.36 2.44 1.25
CA THR A 45 -6.82 2.34 1.33
C THR A 45 -7.23 2.24 2.79
N LEU A 46 -8.20 3.07 3.17
CA LEU A 46 -8.84 3.10 4.48
C LEU A 46 -10.24 2.48 4.36
N LEU A 47 -10.48 1.40 5.11
CA LEU A 47 -11.74 0.67 5.13
C LEU A 47 -12.46 0.92 6.47
N ALA A 48 -13.55 1.67 6.42
CA ALA A 48 -14.33 2.07 7.60
C ALA A 48 -15.06 0.91 8.27
N GLU A 49 -15.45 -0.13 7.52
CA GLU A 49 -16.08 -1.34 8.07
C GLU A 49 -15.13 -2.22 8.89
N ARG A 50 -13.82 -1.96 8.80
CA ARG A 50 -12.76 -2.66 9.52
C ARG A 50 -12.80 -4.19 9.32
N PRO A 51 -12.83 -4.70 8.07
CA PRO A 51 -12.71 -6.14 7.81
C PRO A 51 -11.42 -6.71 8.38
N ALA A 52 -11.33 -8.04 8.52
CA ALA A 52 -10.12 -8.65 9.02
C ALA A 52 -8.95 -8.38 8.04
N PRO A 53 -7.76 -7.99 8.51
CA PRO A 53 -6.62 -7.73 7.63
C PRO A 53 -6.29 -8.89 6.69
N GLU A 54 -6.52 -10.13 7.14
CA GLU A 54 -6.36 -11.35 6.36
C GLU A 54 -7.34 -11.38 5.18
N GLU A 55 -8.61 -11.07 5.40
CA GLU A 55 -9.65 -11.02 4.36
C GLU A 55 -9.28 -10.00 3.27
N VAL A 56 -8.76 -8.84 3.69
CA VAL A 56 -8.32 -7.78 2.75
C VAL A 56 -7.12 -8.24 1.89
N LEU A 57 -6.20 -9.00 2.48
CA LEU A 57 -5.05 -9.54 1.74
C LEU A 57 -5.47 -10.65 0.78
N ASP A 58 -6.38 -11.52 1.20
CA ASP A 58 -6.91 -12.60 0.38
C ASP A 58 -7.63 -12.04 -0.85
N GLU A 59 -8.50 -11.03 -0.67
CA GLU A 59 -9.17 -10.35 -1.78
C GLU A 59 -8.19 -9.68 -2.76
N ALA A 60 -7.16 -9.01 -2.22
CA ALA A 60 -6.13 -8.40 -3.05
C ALA A 60 -5.31 -9.46 -3.82
N LEU A 61 -4.98 -10.58 -3.18
CA LEU A 61 -4.25 -11.67 -3.81
C LEU A 61 -5.08 -12.36 -4.91
N ASP A 62 -6.37 -12.58 -4.65
CA ASP A 62 -7.30 -13.16 -5.63
C ASP A 62 -7.34 -12.30 -6.90
N ALA A 63 -7.38 -10.97 -6.77
CA ALA A 63 -7.31 -10.07 -7.91
C ALA A 63 -6.02 -10.24 -8.74
N TYR A 64 -4.87 -10.42 -8.09
CA TYR A 64 -3.60 -10.72 -8.79
C TYR A 64 -3.62 -12.09 -9.46
N GLN A 65 -4.19 -13.12 -8.82
CA GLN A 65 -4.29 -14.48 -9.39
C GLN A 65 -5.25 -14.55 -10.57
N GLU A 66 -6.28 -13.72 -10.60
CA GLU A 66 -7.20 -13.62 -11.73
C GLU A 66 -6.55 -12.93 -12.94
N GLU A 67 -5.75 -11.89 -12.71
CA GLU A 67 -5.11 -11.12 -13.76
C GLU A 67 -3.84 -11.80 -14.32
N TYR A 68 -3.05 -12.44 -13.45
CA TYR A 68 -1.75 -13.01 -13.78
C TYR A 68 -1.74 -14.53 -13.55
N PRO A 69 -1.48 -15.35 -14.60
CA PRO A 69 -1.56 -16.81 -14.48
C PRO A 69 -0.43 -17.44 -13.66
N ASP A 70 0.71 -16.76 -13.54
CA ASP A 70 1.93 -17.26 -12.89
C ASP A 70 2.36 -16.28 -11.80
N VAL A 71 1.63 -16.28 -10.66
CA VAL A 71 2.01 -15.53 -9.46
C VAL A 71 2.75 -16.41 -8.46
N GLU A 72 3.78 -15.86 -7.81
CA GLU A 72 4.45 -16.48 -6.67
C GLU A 72 4.22 -15.63 -5.42
N VAL A 73 3.75 -16.26 -4.33
CA VAL A 73 3.39 -15.56 -3.09
C VAL A 73 4.40 -15.87 -2.00
N ARG A 74 4.88 -14.82 -1.33
CA ARG A 74 5.83 -14.89 -0.22
C ARG A 74 5.25 -14.22 1.01
N GLU A 75 5.00 -14.98 2.07
CA GLU A 75 4.64 -14.42 3.37
C GLU A 75 5.82 -13.66 3.99
N VAL A 76 5.57 -12.45 4.46
CA VAL A 76 6.59 -11.59 5.08
C VAL A 76 6.10 -11.04 6.41
N LYS A 77 7.04 -10.76 7.32
CA LYS A 77 6.70 -10.09 8.59
C LYS A 77 6.83 -8.60 8.39
N ALA A 78 5.73 -7.88 8.60
CA ALA A 78 5.72 -6.42 8.53
C ALA A 78 5.24 -5.79 9.84
N THR A 79 5.71 -4.57 10.08
CA THR A 79 5.20 -3.71 11.14
C THR A 79 5.01 -2.33 10.53
N ILE A 80 3.77 -1.85 10.52
CA ILE A 80 3.39 -0.56 9.94
C ILE A 80 2.70 0.24 11.03
N ALA A 81 3.00 1.54 11.12
CA ALA A 81 2.47 2.42 12.16
C ALA A 81 2.61 1.84 13.59
N ARG A 82 3.74 1.15 13.86
CA ARG A 82 4.07 0.46 15.13
C ARG A 82 3.10 -0.68 15.51
N ARG A 83 2.36 -1.22 14.55
CA ARG A 83 1.42 -2.33 14.71
C ARG A 83 1.88 -3.52 13.85
N PRO A 84 1.70 -4.76 14.31
CA PRO A 84 1.87 -5.93 13.46
C PRO A 84 0.93 -5.82 12.25
N ALA A 85 1.44 -6.13 11.07
CA ALA A 85 0.66 -6.20 9.84
C ALA A 85 0.77 -7.60 9.25
N VAL A 86 -0.33 -8.09 8.69
CA VAL A 86 -0.28 -9.23 7.76
C VAL A 86 0.27 -8.71 6.44
N ALA A 87 1.18 -9.47 5.85
CA ALA A 87 1.93 -9.00 4.71
C ALA A 87 2.36 -10.16 3.81
N ILE A 88 2.17 -9.94 2.51
CA ILE A 88 2.64 -10.82 1.46
C ILE A 88 3.32 -9.98 0.37
N ASP A 89 4.36 -10.54 -0.22
CA ASP A 89 4.92 -10.05 -1.47
C ASP A 89 4.47 -11.02 -2.58
N VAL A 90 3.99 -10.46 -3.69
CA VAL A 90 3.45 -11.21 -4.84
C VAL A 90 4.33 -10.90 -6.05
N ASP A 91 5.05 -11.90 -6.53
CA ASP A 91 5.87 -11.78 -7.74
C ASP A 91 5.05 -12.22 -8.95
N PHE A 92 5.09 -11.43 -10.02
CA PHE A 92 4.32 -11.68 -11.24
C PHE A 92 5.02 -11.11 -12.49
N PHE A 93 4.69 -11.69 -13.65
CA PHE A 93 5.20 -11.21 -14.94
C PHE A 93 4.17 -10.35 -15.66
N CYS A 94 4.57 -9.12 -16.01
CA CYS A 94 3.75 -8.20 -16.79
C CYS A 94 4.63 -7.51 -17.84
N MET A 95 4.20 -7.53 -19.11
CA MET A 95 4.90 -6.88 -20.23
C MET A 95 6.39 -7.27 -20.35
N GLU A 96 6.70 -8.56 -20.17
CA GLU A 96 8.07 -9.12 -20.17
C GLU A 96 8.95 -8.66 -18.99
N LEU A 97 8.37 -8.02 -17.99
CA LEU A 97 9.06 -7.58 -16.76
C LEU A 97 8.58 -8.38 -15.56
N CYS A 98 9.51 -8.70 -14.66
CA CYS A 98 9.20 -9.22 -13.34
C CYS A 98 8.89 -8.04 -12.40
N ASN A 99 7.78 -8.15 -11.70
CA ASN A 99 7.28 -7.15 -10.76
C ASN A 99 7.00 -7.82 -9.43
N THR A 100 7.26 -7.10 -8.35
CA THR A 100 6.83 -7.48 -7.00
C THR A 100 5.80 -6.49 -6.52
N ALA A 101 4.58 -6.97 -6.28
CA ALA A 101 3.57 -6.25 -5.54
C ALA A 101 3.72 -6.53 -4.05
N HIS A 102 3.60 -5.48 -3.26
CA HIS A 102 3.93 -5.46 -1.86
C HIS A 102 2.67 -5.12 -1.07
N LEU A 103 1.99 -6.15 -0.54
CA LEU A 103 0.64 -6.06 0.01
C LEU A 103 0.65 -6.18 1.52
N ARG A 104 0.09 -5.22 2.24
CA ARG A 104 0.09 -5.20 3.71
C ARG A 104 -1.21 -4.65 4.23
N ALA A 105 -1.76 -5.33 5.22
CA ALA A 105 -2.91 -4.83 5.94
C ALA A 105 -2.72 -4.91 7.45
N PHE A 106 -3.34 -3.97 8.14
CA PHE A 106 -3.45 -3.99 9.58
C PHE A 106 -4.69 -3.22 10.03
N GLN A 107 -5.15 -3.52 11.24
CA GLN A 107 -6.31 -2.85 11.81
C GLN A 107 -5.86 -1.75 12.79
N SER A 108 -6.38 -0.54 12.61
CA SER A 108 -6.31 0.56 13.57
C SER A 108 -7.59 0.60 14.43
N GLU A 109 -7.70 1.60 15.31
CA GLU A 109 -8.93 1.79 16.09
C GLU A 109 -10.11 2.23 15.22
N GLN A 110 -9.83 2.95 14.13
CA GLN A 110 -10.82 3.58 13.27
C GLN A 110 -11.03 2.86 11.93
N HIS A 111 -9.99 2.24 11.36
CA HIS A 111 -10.05 1.64 10.02
C HIS A 111 -9.31 0.30 9.97
N THR A 112 -9.59 -0.52 8.96
CA THR A 112 -8.59 -1.45 8.42
C THR A 112 -7.85 -0.74 7.31
N LEU A 113 -6.52 -0.73 7.38
CA LEU A 113 -5.67 -0.06 6.42
C LEU A 113 -5.04 -1.11 5.51
N PHE A 114 -5.05 -0.83 4.21
CA PHE A 114 -4.38 -1.63 3.20
C PHE A 114 -3.35 -0.76 2.48
N VAL A 115 -2.09 -1.13 2.59
CA VAL A 115 -0.97 -0.47 1.92
C VAL A 115 -0.51 -1.38 0.78
N MET A 116 -0.45 -0.82 -0.42
CA MET A 116 0.03 -1.49 -1.62
C MET A 116 1.02 -0.60 -2.36
N TYR A 117 2.10 -1.19 -2.82
CA TYR A 117 2.95 -0.60 -3.84
C TYR A 117 3.52 -1.71 -4.70
N GLN A 118 4.07 -1.36 -5.85
CA GLN A 118 4.72 -2.32 -6.74
C GLN A 118 6.04 -1.77 -7.24
N VAL A 119 7.00 -2.68 -7.41
CA VAL A 119 8.32 -2.37 -7.98
C VAL A 119 8.62 -3.32 -9.11
N THR A 120 9.21 -2.80 -10.17
CA THR A 120 9.80 -3.61 -11.24
C THR A 120 11.22 -3.97 -10.83
N ASP A 121 11.70 -5.19 -11.10
CA ASP A 121 13.07 -5.64 -10.78
C ASP A 121 14.18 -4.64 -11.16
N HIS A 122 14.01 -3.95 -12.30
CA HIS A 122 15.00 -2.99 -12.81
C HIS A 122 15.04 -1.68 -12.02
N GLU A 123 13.98 -1.36 -11.28
CA GLU A 123 13.79 -0.11 -10.54
C GLU A 123 13.81 -0.32 -9.02
N GLU A 124 13.93 -1.57 -8.56
CA GLU A 124 13.83 -1.94 -7.14
C GLU A 124 14.79 -1.12 -6.28
N GLY A 125 16.07 -1.03 -6.67
CA GLY A 125 17.08 -0.29 -5.91
C GLY A 125 16.87 1.22 -5.82
N GLU A 126 16.10 1.81 -6.73
CA GLU A 126 15.85 3.25 -6.77
C GLU A 126 14.51 3.62 -6.13
N THR A 127 13.47 2.84 -6.39
CA THR A 127 12.08 3.19 -6.03
C THR A 127 11.66 2.59 -4.69
N TYR A 128 12.11 1.38 -4.37
CA TYR A 128 11.77 0.71 -3.11
C TYR A 128 12.09 1.57 -1.87
N PRO A 129 13.26 2.26 -1.78
CA PRO A 129 13.57 3.10 -0.63
C PRO A 129 12.57 4.24 -0.43
N GLU A 130 12.02 4.81 -1.51
CA GLU A 130 11.04 5.89 -1.42
C GLU A 130 9.69 5.38 -0.89
N PHE A 131 9.23 4.21 -1.35
CA PHE A 131 8.02 3.58 -0.83
C PHE A 131 8.15 3.12 0.63
N ASP A 132 9.31 2.60 0.99
CA ASP A 132 9.62 2.19 2.36
C ASP A 132 9.65 3.41 3.31
N GLU A 133 10.22 4.54 2.88
CA GLU A 133 10.17 5.81 3.63
C GLU A 133 8.73 6.32 3.81
N ILE A 134 7.90 6.30 2.76
CA ILE A 134 6.49 6.68 2.86
C ILE A 134 5.78 5.78 3.88
N THR A 135 5.92 4.46 3.73
CA THR A 135 5.28 3.46 4.60
C THR A 135 5.72 3.59 6.06
N LYS A 136 7.01 3.80 6.32
CA LYS A 136 7.56 3.99 7.67
C LYS A 136 7.11 5.28 8.34
N SER A 137 6.81 6.29 7.55
CA SER A 137 6.32 7.57 8.05
C SER A 137 4.83 7.58 8.40
N LEU A 138 4.11 6.50 8.07
CA LEU A 138 2.69 6.36 8.35
C LEU A 138 2.43 6.28 9.86
N GLU A 139 1.60 7.20 10.34
CA GLU A 139 1.01 7.16 11.67
C GLU A 139 -0.52 7.18 11.55
N VAL A 140 -1.19 6.53 12.49
CA VAL A 140 -2.65 6.32 12.51
C VAL A 140 -3.23 6.68 13.88
N ASP A 141 -4.56 6.74 13.95
CA ASP A 141 -5.33 7.05 15.15
C ASP A 141 -4.92 8.41 15.76
N LEU A 142 -4.60 9.36 14.88
CA LEU A 142 -4.28 10.72 15.28
C LEU A 142 -5.54 11.41 15.80
N PRO A 143 -5.43 12.24 16.86
CA PRO A 143 -6.54 13.05 17.30
C PRO A 143 -6.95 14.01 16.19
N ALA A 144 -8.28 14.14 16.01
CA ALA A 144 -8.91 15.13 15.15
C ALA A 144 -8.53 16.57 15.54
#